data_AF-A0A0R2LR67-F1
#
_entry.id   AF-A0A0R2LR67-F1
#
_cell.length_a   1.000
_cell.length_b   1.000
_cell.length_c   1.000
_cell.angle_alpha   90.00
_cell.angle_beta   90.00
_cell.angle_gamma   90.00
#
_symmetry.space_group_name_H-M   'P 1'
#
loop_
_entity.id
_entity.type
_entity.pdbx_description
1 polymer ?
#
loop_
_entity_poly.entity_id
_entity_poly.type
_entity_poly.pdbx_seq_one_letter_code
_entity_poly.pdbx_strand_id
1 'polypeptide(L)' 'MKQLYVKQKIFSAAEKFTITDADERIHYYVKGSLFNAPKTFEIQDEEKNLVAKITKKNAGFFT' A
#
# COMPACT_ATOMS: atom_id res chain seq x y z
N MET A 1 15.10 1.05 15.01
CA MET A 1 13.94 1.59 14.27
C MET A 1 14.43 2.04 12.90
N LYS A 2 13.71 1.73 11.81
CA LYS A 2 14.08 2.13 10.44
C LYS A 2 13.10 3.20 9.96
N GLN A 3 13.62 4.32 9.45
CA GLN A 3 12.79 5.38 8.88
C GLN A 3 12.49 5.06 7.42
N LEU A 4 11.21 5.09 7.06
CA LEU A 4 10.73 4.73 5.74
C LEU A 4 9.75 5.79 5.24
N TYR A 5 9.69 5.96 3.93
CA TYR A 5 8.93 6.98 3.25
C TYR A 5 7.95 6.33 2.27
N VAL A 6 6.76 6.92 2.17
CA VAL A 6 5.75 6.51 1.20
C VAL A 6 5.47 7.69 0.29
N LYS A 7 5.70 7.52 -1.02
CA LYS A 7 5.35 8.53 -2.02
C LYS A 7 4.06 8.12 -2.72
N GLN A 8 2.92 8.56 -2.17
CA GLN A 8 1.61 8.30 -2.76
C GLN A 8 1.18 9.45 -3.68
N LYS A 9 0.83 9.17 -4.94
CA LYS A 9 0.06 10.10 -5.77
C LYS A 9 -1.43 9.84 -5.51
N ILE A 10 -2.14 10.83 -4.98
CA ILE A 10 -3.52 10.71 -4.49
C ILE A 10 -4.56 10.55 -5.64
N PHE A 11 -4.13 10.45 -6.90
CA PHE A 11 -5.01 10.49 -8.08
C PHE A 11 -4.77 9.42 -9.15
N SER A 12 -3.86 8.46 -8.92
CA SER A 12 -3.59 7.42 -9.92
C SER A 12 -4.50 6.22 -9.69
N ALA A 13 -5.40 5.94 -10.62
CA ALA A 13 -6.37 4.84 -10.64
C ALA A 13 -5.78 3.41 -10.58
N ALA A 14 -4.45 3.29 -10.41
CA ALA A 14 -3.76 2.07 -10.05
C ALA A 14 -3.07 2.30 -8.70
N GLU A 15 -3.66 1.81 -7.60
CA GLU A 15 -3.15 1.94 -6.22
C GLU A 15 -1.86 1.11 -6.02
N LYS A 16 -0.82 1.38 -6.81
CA LYS A 16 0.52 0.81 -6.65
C LYS A 16 1.45 1.90 -6.16
N PHE A 17 2.16 1.65 -5.08
CA PHE A 17 3.19 2.55 -4.57
C PHE A 17 4.31 1.77 -3.90
N THR A 18 5.44 2.44 -3.69
CA THR A 18 6.63 1.87 -3.05
C THR A 18 6.87 2.53 -1.70
N ILE A 19 7.51 1.77 -0.82
CA ILE A 19 8.04 2.26 0.45
C ILE A 19 9.56 2.28 0.31
N THR A 20 10.17 3.45 0.51
CA THR A 20 11.61 3.66 0.33
C THR A 20 12.29 4.13 1.61
N ASP A 21 13.62 4.06 1.68
CA ASP A 21 14.41 4.78 2.68
C ASP A 21 14.80 6.19 2.21
N ALA A 22 15.69 6.85 2.95
CA ALA A 22 16.19 8.20 2.63
C ALA A 22 17.08 8.24 1.39
N ASP A 23 17.69 7.11 1.01
CA ASP A 23 18.50 6.94 -0.20
C ASP A 23 17.62 6.52 -1.40
N GLU A 24 16.29 6.62 -1.27
CA GLU A 24 15.30 6.22 -2.26
C GLU A 24 15.34 4.72 -2.63
N ARG A 25 15.99 3.87 -1.83
CA ARG A 25 15.97 2.42 -2.04
C ARG A 25 14.61 1.85 -1.70
N ILE A 26 14.06 1.04 -2.58
CA ILE A 26 12.76 0.39 -2.39
C ILE A 26 12.93 -0.78 -1.41
N HIS A 27 12.16 -0.77 -0.33
CA HIS A 27 12.10 -1.86 0.64
C HIS A 27 10.79 -2.66 0.52
N TYR A 28 9.71 -2.02 0.05
CA TYR A 28 8.43 -2.69 -0.15
C TYR A 28 7.66 -2.19 -1.36
N TYR A 29 6.87 -3.10 -1.93
CA TYR A 29 5.90 -2.82 -2.97
C TYR A 29 4.50 -2.98 -2.41
N VAL A 30 3.65 -1.99 -2.60
CA VAL A 30 2.25 -2.03 -2.18
C VAL A 30 1.35 -2.06 -3.41
N LYS A 31 0.36 -2.95 -3.40
CA LYS A 31 -0.67 -3.08 -4.44
C LYS A 31 -2.05 -3.05 -3.78
N GLY A 32 -2.90 -2.11 -4.16
CA GLY A 32 -4.27 -1.97 -3.66
C GLY A 32 -5.32 -2.14 -4.76
N SER A 33 -6.54 -2.44 -4.32
CA SER A 33 -7.75 -2.40 -5.16
C SER A 33 -8.72 -1.34 -4.66
N LEU A 34 -8.98 -0.32 -5.50
CA LEU A 34 -9.98 0.73 -5.27
C LEU A 34 -11.40 0.24 -5.55
N PHE A 35 -11.55 -0.75 -6.42
CA PHE A 35 -12.83 -1.11 -7.03
C PHE A 35 -13.63 -2.14 -6.22
N ASN A 36 -13.01 -2.80 -5.24
CA ASN A 36 -13.69 -3.75 -4.36
C ASN A 36 -13.76 -3.18 -2.94
N ALA A 37 -14.99 -2.98 -2.46
CA ALA A 37 -15.27 -2.79 -1.04
C ALA A 37 -15.26 -4.16 -0.34
N PRO A 38 -14.45 -4.40 0.70
CA PRO A 38 -13.55 -3.48 1.40
C PRO A 38 -12.19 -3.28 0.70
N LYS A 39 -11.69 -2.04 0.73
CA LYS A 39 -10.37 -1.70 0.15
C LYS A 39 -9.28 -2.53 0.83
N THR A 40 -8.48 -3.21 0.02
CA THR A 40 -7.43 -4.11 0.48
C THR A 40 -6.10 -3.77 -0.18
N PHE A 41 -5.02 -3.83 0.59
CA PHE A 41 -3.65 -3.63 0.14
C PHE A 41 -2.81 -4.86 0.45
N GLU A 42 -1.99 -5.28 -0.49
CA GLU A 42 -0.96 -6.30 -0.34
C GLU A 42 0.41 -5.63 -0.33
N ILE A 43 1.23 -5.97 0.66
CA ILE A 43 2.60 -5.47 0.84
C ILE A 43 3.53 -6.63 0.55
N GLN A 44 4.44 -6.42 -0.39
CA GLN A 44 5.47 -7.37 -0.77
C GLN A 44 6.87 -6.80 -0.45
N ASP A 45 7.80 -7.65 -0.06
CA ASP A 45 9.22 -7.28 0.09
C ASP A 45 9.92 -7.08 -1.27
N GLU A 46 11.23 -6.87 -1.22
CA GLU A 46 12.11 -6.68 -2.39
C GLU A 46 12.06 -7.88 -3.37
N GLU A 47 11.90 -9.10 -2.83
CA GLU A 47 11.80 -10.35 -3.58
C GLU A 47 10.37 -10.66 -4.08
N LYS A 48 9.41 -9.78 -3.81
CA LYS A 48 7.97 -9.94 -4.10
C LYS A 48 7.26 -10.98 -3.22
N ASN A 49 7.84 -11.41 -2.11
CA ASN A 49 7.14 -12.25 -1.14
C ASN A 49 6.07 -11.42 -0.44
N LEU A 50 4.88 -11.97 -0.24
CA LEU A 50 3.82 -11.30 0.51
C LEU A 50 4.19 -11.26 2.00
N VAL A 51 4.37 -10.07 2.55
CA VAL A 51 4.74 -9.88 3.96
C VAL A 51 3.58 -9.35 4.81
N ALA A 52 2.61 -8.67 4.20
CA ALA A 52 1.43 -8.20 4.91
C ALA A 52 0.23 -7.94 3.99
N LYS A 53 -0.96 -7.96 4.58
CA LYS A 53 -2.22 -7.58 3.94
C LYS A 53 -2.99 -6.64 4.86
N ILE A 54 -3.38 -5.48 4.34
CA ILE A 54 -4.15 -4.47 5.08
C ILE A 54 -5.54 -4.36 4.46
N THR A 55 -6.58 -4.60 5.26
CA THR A 55 -7.96 -4.41 4.83
C THR A 55 -8.56 -3.24 5.59
N LYS A 56 -8.93 -2.17 4.87
CA LYS A 56 -9.68 -1.07 5.46
C LYS A 56 -11.11 -1.55 5.63
N LYS A 57 -11.54 -1.77 6.88
CA LYS A 57 -12.96 -1.95 7.18
C LYS A 57 -13.69 -0.68 6.74
N ASN A 58 -14.67 -0.83 5.86
CA ASN A 58 -15.57 0.27 5.56
C ASN A 58 -16.37 0.54 6.83
N ALA A 59 -16.21 1.71 7.45
CA ALA A 59 -17.25 2.23 8.31
C ALA A 59 -18.48 2.42 7.41
N GLY A 60 -19.54 1.65 7.63
CA GLY A 60 -20.71 1.65 6.76
C GLY A 60 -21.24 3.06 6.59
N PHE A 61 -21.41 3.51 5.34
CA PHE A 61 -22.34 4.58 5.03
C PHE A 61 -23.75 3.97 5.13
N PHE A 62 -24.24 3.84 6.36
CA PHE A 62 -25.65 3.64 6.68
C PHE A 62 -26.03 4.71 7.72
N THR A 63 -26.20 5.94 7.25
CA THR A 63 -26.98 7.02 7.88
C THR A 63 -27.43 7.94 6.75
#